data_AF-A0A7K3CPM6-F1
#
_entry.id   AF-A0A7K3CPM6-F1
#
_cell.length_a   1.000
_cell.length_b   1.000
_cell.length_c   1.000
_cell.angle_alpha   90.00
_cell.angle_beta   90.00
_cell.angle_gamma   90.00
#
_symmetry.space_group_name_H-M   'P 1'
#
loop_
_entity.id
_entity.type
_entity.pdbx_description
1 polymer ?
#
loop_
_entity_poly.entity_id
_entity_poly.type
_entity_poly.pdbx_seq_one_letter_code
_entity_poly.pdbx_strand_id
1 'polypeptide(L)'
;ELTSGAVKLFGISAAGLAAGALLKERPVDRVLAGVVIAGTAHLVNLVDVRPGQAGAAVLALAAPGLLRKGPGAVVAAASMGAAAAVLPDDIGERTMLGDTGAHALGAALGAAMAAGNGRKGLAAHAAALVAVAAYADKRVGS
;
A
#
# COMPACT_ATOMS: atom_id res chain seq x y z
N GLU A 1 23.18 -13.88 -3.67
CA GLU A 1 21.95 -13.21 -4.14
C GLU A 1 20.90 -12.93 -3.06
N LEU A 2 21.10 -13.36 -1.80
CA LEU A 2 20.23 -13.03 -0.65
C LEU A 2 20.21 -11.56 -0.22
N THR A 3 21.11 -10.71 -0.74
CA THR A 3 21.30 -9.34 -0.24
C THR A 3 20.51 -8.27 -1.02
N SER A 4 20.28 -8.43 -2.33
CA SER A 4 19.58 -7.39 -3.10
C SER A 4 18.06 -7.38 -2.88
N GLY A 5 17.44 -8.57 -2.80
CA GLY A 5 16.00 -8.71 -2.55
C GLY A 5 15.59 -8.27 -1.14
N ALA A 6 16.36 -8.67 -0.12
CA ALA A 6 16.14 -8.21 1.25
C ALA A 6 16.35 -6.69 1.38
N VAL A 7 17.43 -6.13 0.80
CA VAL A 7 17.70 -4.67 0.87
C VAL A 7 16.60 -3.84 0.21
N LYS A 8 16.02 -4.29 -0.91
CA LYS A 8 14.87 -3.62 -1.55
C LYS A 8 13.62 -3.65 -0.68
N LEU A 9 13.32 -4.80 -0.07
CA LEU A 9 12.19 -4.94 0.86
C LEU A 9 12.40 -4.08 2.13
N PHE A 10 13.62 -4.04 2.66
CA PHE A 10 13.99 -3.25 3.84
C PHE A 10 13.94 -1.74 3.56
N GLY A 11 14.35 -1.28 2.37
CA GLY A 11 14.30 0.13 1.99
C GLY A 11 12.87 0.68 1.87
N ILE A 12 11.98 -0.06 1.20
CA ILE A 12 10.57 0.31 1.04
C ILE A 12 9.82 0.22 2.38
N SER A 13 10.11 -0.81 3.18
CA SER A 13 9.53 -0.97 4.52
C SER A 13 10.03 0.13 5.48
N ALA A 14 11.30 0.53 5.41
CA ALA A 14 11.86 1.61 6.21
C ALA A 14 11.29 2.98 5.84
N ALA A 15 11.12 3.26 4.54
CA ALA A 15 10.46 4.49 4.07
C ALA A 15 8.98 4.55 4.48
N GLY A 16 8.27 3.42 4.40
CA GLY A 16 6.88 3.32 4.87
C GLY A 16 6.73 3.47 6.39
N LEU A 17 7.66 2.90 7.17
CA LEU A 17 7.76 3.09 8.62
C LEU A 17 8.11 4.55 8.98
N ALA A 18 9.02 5.19 8.26
CA ALA A 18 9.37 6.59 8.44
C ALA A 18 8.18 7.52 8.13
N ALA A 19 7.45 7.26 7.05
CA ALA A 19 6.21 7.99 6.73
C ALA A 19 5.13 7.78 7.81
N GLY A 20 4.95 6.54 8.30
CA GLY A 20 4.03 6.23 9.41
C GLY A 20 4.40 6.93 10.72
N ALA A 21 5.70 7.05 11.01
CA ALA A 21 6.21 7.76 12.17
C ALA A 21 5.93 9.27 12.14
N LEU A 22 5.90 9.86 10.95
CA LEU A 22 5.56 11.27 10.74
C LEU A 22 4.04 11.53 10.77
N LEU A 23 3.22 10.52 10.48
CA LEU A 23 1.76 10.67 10.37
C LEU A 23 1.01 10.55 11.71
N LYS A 24 1.64 10.04 12.76
CA LYS A 24 1.02 9.83 14.08
C LYS A 24 1.92 10.27 15.21
N GLU A 25 1.33 10.80 16.27
CA GLU A 25 2.07 11.26 17.44
C GLU A 25 2.37 10.13 18.44
N ARG A 26 1.41 9.22 18.63
CA ARG A 26 1.50 8.16 19.63
C ARG A 26 2.29 6.97 19.09
N PRO A 27 3.23 6.38 19.86
CA PRO A 27 4.11 5.29 19.39
C PRO A 27 3.36 4.09 18.79
N VAL A 28 2.30 3.63 19.46
CA VAL A 28 1.47 2.51 18.97
C VAL A 28 0.84 2.83 17.61
N ASP A 29 0.36 4.06 17.44
CA ASP A 29 -0.30 4.48 16.20
C ASP A 29 0.71 4.63 15.05
N ARG A 30 1.97 4.99 15.36
CA ARG A 30 3.07 4.99 14.38
C ARG A 30 3.39 3.59 13.88
N VAL A 31 3.50 2.62 14.79
CA VAL A 31 3.76 1.23 14.43
C VAL A 31 2.62 0.68 13.58
N LEU A 32 1.37 0.88 14.01
CA LEU A 32 0.21 0.46 13.24
C LEU A 32 0.15 1.13 11.86
N ALA A 33 0.43 2.44 11.77
CA ALA A 33 0.50 3.15 10.51
C ALA A 33 1.60 2.58 9.59
N GLY A 34 2.78 2.30 10.13
CA GLY A 34 3.88 1.67 9.38
C GLY A 34 3.52 0.28 8.86
N VAL A 35 2.88 -0.56 9.69
CA VAL A 35 2.38 -1.88 9.27
C VAL A 35 1.34 -1.76 8.17
N VAL A 36 0.42 -0.80 8.27
CA VAL A 36 -0.57 -0.54 7.20
C VAL A 36 0.12 -0.10 5.91
N ILE A 37 1.09 0.81 5.98
CA ILE A 37 1.79 1.30 4.78
C ILE A 37 2.58 0.17 4.10
N ALA A 38 3.41 -0.55 4.87
CA ALA A 38 4.21 -1.65 4.35
C ALA A 38 3.35 -2.82 3.87
N GLY A 39 2.31 -3.19 4.63
CA GLY A 39 1.38 -4.26 4.29
C GLY A 39 0.59 -3.95 3.02
N THR A 40 0.10 -2.72 2.84
CA THR A 40 -0.60 -2.33 1.61
C THR A 40 0.33 -2.28 0.41
N ALA A 41 1.57 -1.80 0.58
CA ALA A 41 2.59 -1.86 -0.48
C ALA A 41 2.84 -3.31 -0.93
N HIS A 42 2.97 -4.23 0.01
CA HIS A 42 3.15 -5.65 -0.29
C HIS A 42 1.90 -6.27 -0.94
N LEU A 43 0.70 -5.95 -0.44
CA LEU A 43 -0.55 -6.42 -1.03
C LEU A 43 -0.68 -6.00 -2.50
N VAL A 44 -0.43 -4.72 -2.80
CA VAL A 44 -0.54 -4.21 -4.18
C VAL A 44 0.47 -4.89 -5.09
N ASN A 45 1.69 -5.16 -4.61
CA ASN A 45 2.67 -5.95 -5.34
C ASN A 45 2.21 -7.41 -5.57
N LEU A 46 1.57 -8.04 -4.58
CA LEU A 46 1.07 -9.42 -4.72
C LEU A 46 -0.08 -9.56 -5.72
N VAL A 47 -0.95 -8.55 -5.83
CA VAL A 47 -2.06 -8.57 -6.80
C VAL A 47 -1.65 -8.13 -8.19
N ASP A 48 -0.41 -7.63 -8.37
CA ASP A 48 0.13 -7.20 -9.66
C ASP A 48 0.60 -8.39 -10.50
N VAL A 49 -0.32 -9.33 -10.78
CA VAL A 49 0.00 -10.54 -11.57
C VAL A 49 -0.29 -10.37 -13.06
N ARG A 50 -1.08 -9.35 -13.42
CA ARG A 50 -1.44 -9.01 -14.80
C ARG A 50 -1.50 -7.49 -14.98
N PRO A 51 -1.22 -6.98 -16.20
CA PRO A 51 -1.32 -5.56 -16.48
C PRO A 51 -2.67 -4.97 -16.06
N GLY A 52 -2.64 -3.83 -15.38
CA GLY A 52 -3.78 -3.08 -14.88
C GLY A 52 -4.27 -3.46 -13.48
N GLN A 53 -3.82 -4.58 -12.90
CA GLN A 53 -4.37 -5.07 -11.63
C GLN A 53 -3.94 -4.25 -10.43
N ALA A 54 -2.67 -3.85 -10.33
CA ALA A 54 -2.21 -2.96 -9.26
C ALA A 54 -2.98 -1.63 -9.26
N GLY A 55 -3.10 -1.00 -10.44
CA GLY A 55 -3.84 0.25 -10.59
C GLY A 55 -5.33 0.11 -10.25
N ALA A 56 -5.98 -0.96 -10.72
CA ALA A 56 -7.38 -1.24 -10.39
C ALA A 56 -7.60 -1.48 -8.89
N ALA A 57 -6.70 -2.23 -8.24
CA ALA A 57 -6.76 -2.47 -6.80
C ALA A 57 -6.66 -1.15 -6.01
N VAL A 58 -5.73 -0.27 -6.40
CA VAL A 58 -5.55 1.03 -5.74
C VAL A 58 -6.77 1.93 -5.93
N LEU A 59 -7.33 1.99 -7.14
CA LEU A 59 -8.56 2.74 -7.40
C LEU A 59 -9.73 2.25 -6.53
N ALA A 60 -9.93 0.93 -6.47
CA ALA A 60 -11.02 0.32 -5.71
C ALA A 60 -10.86 0.55 -4.20
N LEU A 61 -9.65 0.36 -3.66
CA LEU A 61 -9.38 0.46 -2.23
C LEU A 61 -9.28 1.90 -1.73
N ALA A 62 -8.89 2.86 -2.60
CA ALA A 62 -8.84 4.27 -2.25
C ALA A 62 -10.20 4.96 -2.32
N ALA A 63 -11.14 4.47 -3.15
CA ALA A 63 -12.43 5.12 -3.40
C ALA A 63 -13.25 5.43 -2.12
N PRO A 64 -13.36 4.53 -1.13
CA PRO A 64 -14.05 4.86 0.13
C PRO A 64 -13.40 6.01 0.90
N GLY A 65 -12.08 6.22 0.71
CA GLY A 65 -11.32 7.31 1.31
C GLY A 65 -11.75 8.70 0.81
N LEU A 66 -12.25 8.78 -0.43
CA LEU A 66 -12.75 10.04 -1.02
C LEU A 66 -13.99 10.59 -0.32
N LEU A 67 -14.78 9.72 0.31
CA LEU A 67 -15.99 10.10 1.04
C LEU A 67 -15.69 10.71 2.42
N ARG A 68 -14.42 10.68 2.84
CA ARG A 68 -13.97 11.22 4.13
C ARG A 68 -13.64 12.71 4.00
N LYS A 69 -13.45 13.37 5.15
CA LYS A 69 -12.92 14.74 5.22
C LYS A 69 -11.49 14.74 5.78
N GLY A 70 -10.73 15.77 5.47
CA GLY A 70 -9.40 16.00 6.01
C GLY A 70 -8.26 15.32 5.22
N PRO A 71 -7.04 15.27 5.79
CA PRO A 71 -5.83 14.89 5.06
C PRO A 71 -5.88 13.52 4.38
N GLY A 72 -6.54 12.54 5.01
CA GLY A 72 -6.68 11.20 4.42
C GLY A 72 -7.46 11.18 3.10
N ALA A 73 -8.44 12.07 2.92
CA ALA A 73 -9.19 12.17 1.67
C ALA A 73 -8.32 12.76 0.54
N VAL A 74 -7.46 13.73 0.87
CA VAL A 74 -6.51 14.33 -0.09
C VAL A 74 -5.50 13.30 -0.56
N VAL A 75 -4.92 12.52 0.36
CA VAL A 75 -3.94 11.48 0.02
C VAL A 75 -4.62 10.33 -0.75
N ALA A 76 -5.87 9.99 -0.42
CA ALA A 76 -6.65 9.01 -1.19
C ALA A 76 -6.88 9.49 -2.63
N ALA A 77 -7.27 10.75 -2.82
CA ALA A 77 -7.44 11.35 -4.14
C ALA A 77 -6.13 11.39 -4.94
N ALA A 78 -5.02 11.75 -4.29
CA ALA A 78 -3.70 11.72 -4.91
C ALA A 78 -3.30 10.30 -5.35
N SER A 79 -3.55 9.30 -4.49
CA SER A 79 -3.27 7.89 -4.80
C SER A 79 -4.12 7.38 -5.97
N MET A 80 -5.41 7.74 -6.02
CA MET A 80 -6.29 7.42 -7.15
C MET A 80 -5.85 8.12 -8.44
N GLY A 81 -5.46 9.39 -8.36
CA GLY A 81 -4.94 10.13 -9.50
C GLY A 81 -3.67 9.51 -10.06
N ALA A 82 -2.73 9.12 -9.19
CA ALA A 82 -1.51 8.42 -9.60
C ALA A 82 -1.82 7.08 -10.28
N ALA A 83 -2.71 6.27 -9.70
CA ALA A 83 -3.14 5.01 -10.31
C ALA A 83 -3.84 5.24 -11.67
N ALA A 84 -4.75 6.20 -11.75
CA ALA A 84 -5.46 6.53 -12.99
C ALA A 84 -4.53 7.03 -14.10
N ALA A 85 -3.46 7.74 -13.76
CA ALA A 85 -2.50 8.26 -14.72
C ALA A 85 -1.65 7.16 -15.38
N VAL A 86 -1.29 6.12 -14.62
CA VAL A 86 -0.44 5.02 -15.13
C VAL A 86 -1.25 3.88 -15.74
N LEU A 87 -2.53 3.75 -15.37
CA LEU A 87 -3.39 2.63 -15.77
C LEU A 87 -3.53 2.44 -17.30
N PRO A 88 -3.68 3.48 -18.14
CA PRO A 88 -3.83 3.29 -19.59
C PRO A 88 -2.58 2.74 -20.27
N ASP A 89 -1.39 3.10 -19.78
CA ASP A 89 -0.12 2.61 -20.32
C ASP A 89 0.21 1.22 -19.79
N ASP A 90 -0.16 0.94 -18.54
CA ASP A 90 -0.03 -0.38 -17.92
C ASP A 90 -0.96 -1.40 -18.59
N ILE A 91 -2.26 -1.12 -18.74
CA ILE A 91 -3.21 -1.99 -19.47
C ILE A 91 -2.80 -2.15 -20.94
N GLY A 92 -2.24 -1.10 -21.55
CA GLY A 92 -1.75 -1.14 -22.92
C GLY A 92 -0.42 -1.88 -23.09
N GLU A 93 0.13 -2.46 -22.01
CA GLU A 93 1.44 -3.13 -21.96
C GLU A 93 2.59 -2.26 -22.51
N ARG A 94 2.41 -0.93 -22.55
CA ARG A 94 3.40 0.03 -23.04
C ARG A 94 4.50 0.27 -22.01
N THR A 95 4.14 0.20 -20.74
CA THR A 95 5.03 0.27 -19.59
C THR A 95 4.50 -0.67 -18.51
N MET A 96 5.32 -1.58 -17.99
CA MET A 96 4.92 -2.32 -16.79
C MET A 96 5.19 -1.47 -15.56
N LEU A 97 4.21 -1.35 -14.65
CA LEU A 97 4.40 -0.74 -13.33
C LEU A 97 5.62 -1.34 -12.60
N GLY A 98 5.74 -2.67 -12.69
CA GLY A 98 6.78 -3.46 -12.05
C GLY A 98 6.74 -3.37 -10.52
N ASP A 99 7.56 -4.18 -9.86
CA ASP A 99 7.55 -4.27 -8.38
C ASP A 99 7.68 -2.90 -7.70
N THR A 100 8.51 -2.02 -8.26
CA THR A 100 8.75 -0.70 -7.68
C THR A 100 7.52 0.21 -7.79
N GLY A 101 6.85 0.20 -8.94
CA GLY A 101 5.65 1.01 -9.16
C GLY A 101 4.46 0.50 -8.34
N ALA A 102 4.25 -0.82 -8.31
CA ALA A 102 3.22 -1.45 -7.50
C ALA A 102 3.41 -1.16 -5.99
N HIS A 103 4.64 -1.31 -5.49
CA HIS A 103 4.97 -0.94 -4.11
C HIS A 103 4.73 0.54 -3.82
N ALA A 104 5.11 1.44 -4.72
CA ALA A 104 4.92 2.87 -4.53
C ALA A 104 3.43 3.25 -4.47
N LEU A 105 2.60 2.72 -5.38
CA LEU A 105 1.15 2.94 -5.36
C LEU A 105 0.50 2.36 -4.09
N GLY A 106 0.89 1.16 -3.68
CA GLY A 106 0.38 0.55 -2.45
C GLY A 106 0.82 1.28 -1.19
N ALA A 107 2.05 1.82 -1.15
CA ALA A 107 2.50 2.66 -0.04
C ALA A 107 1.72 3.97 0.05
N ALA A 108 1.41 4.60 -1.09
CA ALA A 108 0.58 5.80 -1.14
C ALA A 108 -0.85 5.52 -0.63
N LEU A 109 -1.45 4.41 -1.06
CA LEU A 109 -2.74 3.96 -0.55
C LEU A 109 -2.71 3.69 0.96
N GLY A 110 -1.69 3.00 1.45
CA GLY A 110 -1.49 2.74 2.87
C GLY A 110 -1.32 4.03 3.68
N ALA A 111 -0.64 5.04 3.13
CA ALA A 111 -0.52 6.36 3.75
C ALA A 111 -1.86 7.09 3.83
N ALA A 112 -2.71 6.97 2.79
CA ALA A 112 -4.08 7.50 2.82
C ALA A 112 -4.92 6.83 3.93
N MET A 113 -4.84 5.51 4.05
CA MET A 113 -5.49 4.75 5.13
C MET A 113 -4.97 5.21 6.50
N ALA A 114 -3.66 5.40 6.64
CA ALA A 114 -3.04 5.85 7.87
C ALA A 114 -3.49 7.25 8.28
N ALA A 115 -3.48 8.19 7.34
CA ALA A 115 -3.92 9.58 7.55
C ALA A 115 -5.43 9.67 7.85
N GLY A 116 -6.25 8.81 7.23
CA GLY A 116 -7.70 8.81 7.37
C GLY A 116 -8.25 8.14 8.63
N ASN A 117 -7.46 7.29 9.32
CA ASN A 117 -7.96 6.44 10.41
C ASN A 117 -7.33 6.73 11.78
N GLY A 118 -8.13 6.53 12.83
CA GLY A 118 -7.65 6.43 14.21
C GLY A 118 -7.20 5.01 14.56
N ARG A 119 -6.71 4.79 15.79
CA ARG A 119 -6.11 3.51 16.25
C ARG A 119 -6.92 2.27 15.87
N LYS A 120 -8.23 2.27 16.15
CA LYS A 120 -9.11 1.11 15.86
C LYS A 120 -9.12 0.77 14.36
N GLY A 121 -9.20 1.79 13.51
CA GLY A 121 -9.14 1.62 12.06
C GLY A 121 -7.79 1.10 11.60
N LEU A 122 -6.69 1.64 12.13
CA LEU A 122 -5.34 1.15 11.81
C LEU A 122 -5.14 -0.31 12.25
N ALA A 123 -5.59 -0.67 13.45
CA ALA A 123 -5.50 -2.03 13.96
C ALA A 123 -6.30 -3.01 13.09
N ALA A 124 -7.50 -2.63 12.64
CA ALA A 124 -8.31 -3.45 11.74
C ALA A 124 -7.62 -3.65 10.37
N HIS A 125 -7.07 -2.60 9.78
CA HIS A 125 -6.34 -2.71 8.50
C HIS A 125 -5.06 -3.55 8.67
N ALA A 126 -4.28 -3.32 9.73
CA ALA A 126 -3.08 -4.08 10.02
C ALA A 126 -3.38 -5.58 10.20
N ALA A 127 -4.42 -5.91 10.97
CA ALA A 127 -4.85 -7.29 11.16
C ALA A 127 -5.28 -7.95 9.83
N ALA A 128 -6.04 -7.24 9.01
CA ALA A 128 -6.46 -7.74 7.70
C ALA A 128 -5.26 -7.98 6.77
N LEU A 129 -4.31 -7.04 6.70
CA LEU A 129 -3.11 -7.16 5.87
C LEU A 129 -2.21 -8.32 6.31
N VAL A 130 -2.00 -8.46 7.63
CA VAL A 130 -1.24 -9.59 8.19
C VAL A 130 -1.93 -10.92 7.89
N ALA A 131 -3.26 -10.99 8.02
CA ALA A 131 -4.01 -12.20 7.70
C ALA A 131 -3.91 -12.55 6.21
N VAL A 132 -3.99 -11.56 5.32
CA VAL A 132 -3.82 -11.77 3.87
C VAL A 132 -2.41 -12.25 3.54
N ALA A 133 -1.39 -11.62 4.10
CA ALA A 133 0.01 -12.05 3.89
C ALA A 133 0.24 -13.49 4.38
N ALA A 134 -0.21 -13.81 5.60
CA ALA A 134 -0.08 -15.16 6.15
C ALA A 134 -0.87 -16.22 5.35
N TYR A 135 -1.99 -15.83 4.73
CA TYR A 135 -2.74 -16.70 3.85
C TYR A 135 -2.05 -16.92 2.50
N ALA A 136 -1.46 -15.86 1.93
CA ALA A 136 -0.71 -15.94 0.69
C ALA A 136 0.50 -16.87 0.83
N ASP A 137 1.27 -16.75 1.91
CA ASP A 137 2.44 -17.60 2.19
C ASP A 137 2.08 -19.09 2.24
N LYS A 138 0.94 -19.43 2.85
CA LYS A 138 0.47 -20.82 2.94
C LYS A 138 0.14 -21.45 1.58
N ARG A 139 -0.25 -20.65 0.58
CA ARG A 139 -0.58 -21.15 -0.76
C ARG A 139 0.63 -21.34 -1.66
N VAL A 140 1.72 -20.65 -1.39
CA VAL A 140 2.98 -20.76 -2.15
C VAL A 140 3.80 -21.97 -1.68
N GLY A 141 3.63 -22.38 -0.43
CA GLY A 141 4.33 -23.54 0.17
C GLY A 141 3.59 -24.88 0.08
N SER A 142 2.44 -24.94 -0.61
CA SER A 142 1.58 -26.13 -0.76
C SER A 142 1.48 -26.56 -2.21
#